data_AF-A0A8H5X889-F1
#
_entry.id   AF-A0A8H5X889-F1
#
_cell.length_a   1.000
_cell.length_b   1.000
_cell.length_c   1.000
_cell.angle_alpha   90.00
_cell.angle_beta   90.00
_cell.angle_gamma   90.00
#
_symmetry.space_group_name_H-M   'P 1'
#
loop_
_entity.id
_entity.type
_entity.pdbx_description
1 polymer ?
#
loop_
_entity_poly.entity_id
_entity_poly.type
_entity_poly.pdbx_seq_one_letter_code
_entity_poly.pdbx_strand_id
1 'polypeptide(L)'
;MFDEALDYQLEAKKLCGDVPPDQSDAITIIQLNLGFLLYRRGDLEPAEKILRATLDANPRTPPAMYALGNTLLARGLVEEGIAAHLNGLEIYIEMFGDEHALATKIYLKQESPYYTVKAYARATRMLAKAFDMEGRGGEAKRYYEQAWNLREKIDGTHGSAADTDEDYSAVMFYWDQ
;
A
#
# COMPACT_ATOMS: atom_id res chain seq x y z
N MET A 1 5.76 21.58 -2.10
CA MET A 1 4.66 20.66 -2.44
C MET A 1 4.32 19.70 -1.28
N PHE A 2 5.29 18.99 -0.70
CA PHE A 2 5.00 18.12 0.46
C PHE A 2 4.73 18.89 1.77
N ASP A 3 5.36 20.05 1.97
CA ASP A 3 5.20 20.83 3.20
C ASP A 3 3.78 21.44 3.32
N GLU A 4 3.25 22.01 2.24
CA GLU A 4 1.86 22.49 2.22
C GLU A 4 0.86 21.35 2.42
N ALA A 5 1.06 20.20 1.77
CA ALA A 5 0.22 19.02 1.96
C ALA A 5 0.28 18.49 3.41
N LEU A 6 1.45 18.57 4.05
CA LEU A 6 1.64 18.19 5.45
C LEU A 6 0.88 19.15 6.38
N ASP A 7 0.97 20.46 6.14
CA ASP A 7 0.26 21.47 6.92
C ASP A 7 -1.25 21.25 6.85
N TYR A 8 -1.81 20.97 5.66
CA TYR A 8 -3.22 20.63 5.51
C TYR A 8 -3.63 19.37 6.29
N GLN A 9 -2.81 18.31 6.29
CA GLN A 9 -3.13 17.09 7.05
C GLN A 9 -3.01 17.30 8.55
N LEU A 10 -2.07 18.13 9.01
CA LEU A 10 -1.95 18.47 10.44
C LEU A 10 -3.11 19.35 10.91
N GLU A 11 -3.58 20.28 10.07
CA GLU A 11 -4.76 21.09 10.34
C GLU A 11 -6.03 20.24 10.34
N ALA A 12 -6.21 19.36 9.35
CA ALA A 12 -7.32 18.41 9.30
C ALA A 12 -7.34 17.50 10.54
N LYS A 13 -6.17 17.01 10.99
CA LYS A 13 -6.06 16.22 12.22
C LYS A 13 -6.51 17.01 13.46
N LYS A 14 -6.16 18.30 13.56
CA LYS A 14 -6.60 19.15 14.68
C LYS A 14 -8.11 19.33 14.66
N LEU A 15 -8.69 19.62 13.49
CA LEU A 15 -10.14 19.78 13.32
C LEU A 15 -10.91 18.49 13.60
N CYS A 16 -10.34 17.34 13.25
CA CYS A 16 -10.92 16.04 13.53
C CYS A 16 -10.69 15.54 14.96
N GLY A 17 -9.89 16.23 15.79
CA GLY A 17 -9.69 15.89 17.20
C GLY A 17 -10.96 16.04 18.06
N ASP A 18 -11.95 16.78 17.57
CA ASP A 18 -13.26 16.96 18.20
C ASP A 18 -14.33 15.97 17.67
N VAL A 19 -13.95 15.05 16.77
CA VAL A 19 -14.87 14.06 16.19
C VAL A 19 -15.03 12.89 17.17
N PRO A 20 -16.27 12.44 17.47
CA PRO A 20 -16.48 11.34 18.39
C PRO A 20 -15.79 10.05 17.91
N PRO A 21 -15.33 9.18 18.84
CA PRO A 21 -14.61 7.93 18.51
C PRO A 21 -15.39 6.95 17.60
N ASP A 22 -16.70 7.17 17.42
CA ASP A 22 -17.56 6.36 16.57
C ASP A 22 -17.38 6.64 15.06
N GLN A 23 -16.68 7.72 14.68
CA GLN A 23 -16.20 7.99 13.31
C GLN A 23 -14.71 7.66 13.14
N SER A 24 -14.30 6.49 13.66
CA SER A 24 -12.93 5.92 13.61
C SER A 24 -12.25 6.00 12.23
N ASP A 25 -13.02 5.96 11.14
CA ASP A 25 -12.51 5.94 9.76
C ASP A 25 -11.85 7.26 9.34
N ALA A 26 -12.41 8.41 9.70
CA ALA A 26 -11.90 9.71 9.23
C ALA A 26 -10.51 10.03 9.82
N ILE A 27 -10.33 9.78 11.12
CA ILE A 27 -9.04 9.96 11.80
C ILE A 27 -8.00 8.99 11.23
N THR A 28 -8.40 7.75 10.93
CA THR A 28 -7.53 6.73 10.31
C THR A 28 -7.05 7.15 8.94
N ILE A 29 -7.95 7.68 8.09
CA ILE A 29 -7.60 8.18 6.75
C ILE A 29 -6.62 9.36 6.84
N ILE A 30 -6.84 10.31 7.75
CA ILE A 30 -5.95 11.44 7.95
C ILE A 30 -4.56 10.98 8.43
N GLN A 31 -4.50 10.08 9.41
CA GLN A 31 -3.24 9.54 9.91
C GLN A 31 -2.50 8.71 8.86
N LEU A 32 -3.22 7.95 8.04
CA LEU A 32 -2.66 7.24 6.89
C LEU A 32 -2.02 8.21 5.88
N ASN A 33 -2.75 9.24 5.47
CA ASN A 33 -2.26 10.24 4.52
C ASN A 33 -1.03 10.97 5.06
N LEU A 34 -1.06 11.34 6.35
CA LEU A 34 0.06 11.95 7.05
C LEU A 34 1.29 11.04 7.06
N GLY A 35 1.13 9.75 7.41
CA GLY A 35 2.20 8.77 7.37
C GLY A 35 2.81 8.60 5.98
N PHE A 36 1.97 8.54 4.94
CA PHE A 36 2.42 8.50 3.55
C PHE A 36 3.21 9.74 3.14
N LEU A 37 2.75 10.94 3.52
CA LEU A 37 3.44 12.19 3.18
C LEU A 37 4.81 12.27 3.85
N LEU A 38 4.90 11.88 5.13
CA LEU A 38 6.16 11.83 5.87
C LEU A 38 7.15 10.86 5.23
N TYR A 39 6.68 9.66 4.87
CA TYR A 39 7.48 8.69 4.11
C TYR A 39 8.00 9.29 2.80
N ARG A 40 7.12 9.94 2.02
CA ARG A 40 7.47 10.56 0.73
C ARG A 40 8.46 11.72 0.87
N ARG A 41 8.43 12.42 2.01
CA ARG A 41 9.39 13.48 2.35
C ARG A 41 10.73 12.94 2.85
N GLY A 42 10.81 11.65 3.18
CA GLY A 42 12.00 11.01 3.75
C GLY A 42 12.07 11.08 5.28
N ASP A 43 11.02 11.56 5.94
CA ASP A 43 10.93 11.57 7.40
C ASP A 43 10.43 10.21 7.90
N LEU A 44 11.35 9.25 7.94
CA LEU A 44 11.00 7.86 8.16
C LEU A 44 10.60 7.56 9.61
N GLU A 45 11.29 8.14 10.61
CA GLU A 45 10.95 7.96 12.03
C GLU A 45 9.54 8.50 12.35
N PRO A 46 9.17 9.73 11.95
CA PRO A 46 7.81 10.23 12.17
C PRO A 46 6.75 9.44 11.41
N ALA A 47 7.05 9.02 10.17
CA ALA A 47 6.13 8.21 9.36
C ALA A 47 5.81 6.89 10.07
N GLU A 48 6.85 6.17 10.53
CA GLU A 48 6.68 4.91 11.24
C GLU A 48 5.83 5.07 12.50
N LYS A 49 6.14 6.08 13.32
CA LYS A 49 5.40 6.33 14.57
C LYS A 49 3.91 6.53 14.33
N ILE A 50 3.56 7.31 13.30
CA ILE A 50 2.16 7.59 12.97
C ILE A 50 1.49 6.36 12.41
N LEU A 51 2.14 5.63 11.50
CA LEU A 51 1.58 4.44 10.88
C LEU A 51 1.36 3.29 11.88
N ARG A 52 2.26 3.12 12.86
CA ARG A 52 2.04 2.19 13.97
C ARG A 52 0.86 2.62 14.84
N ALA A 53 0.74 3.91 15.18
CA ALA A 53 -0.40 4.40 15.94
C ALA A 53 -1.74 4.22 15.19
N THR A 54 -1.74 4.40 13.86
CA THR A 54 -2.90 4.11 13.00
C THR A 54 -3.30 2.64 13.11
N LEU A 55 -2.33 1.73 13.08
CA LEU A 55 -2.57 0.29 13.17
C LEU A 55 -2.94 -0.17 14.58
N ASP A 56 -2.45 0.49 15.63
CA ASP A 56 -2.89 0.22 17.01
C ASP A 56 -4.37 0.58 17.21
N ALA A 57 -4.82 1.67 16.59
CA ALA A 57 -6.22 2.09 16.61
C ALA A 57 -7.10 1.24 15.69
N ASN A 58 -6.62 0.93 14.49
CA ASN A 58 -7.33 0.15 13.47
C ASN A 58 -6.39 -0.93 12.88
N PRO A 59 -6.33 -2.11 13.51
CA PRO A 59 -5.39 -3.18 13.12
C PRO A 59 -5.66 -3.77 11.73
N ARG A 60 -6.87 -3.58 11.19
CA ARG A 60 -7.28 -4.14 9.90
C ARG A 60 -7.26 -3.10 8.78
N THR A 61 -6.17 -2.35 8.69
CA THR A 61 -5.98 -1.30 7.66
C THR A 61 -4.81 -1.65 6.74
N PRO A 62 -5.01 -2.45 5.68
CA PRO A 62 -3.94 -2.83 4.76
C PRO A 62 -3.18 -1.66 4.12
N PRO A 63 -3.80 -0.51 3.79
CA PRO A 63 -3.05 0.65 3.31
C PRO A 63 -2.01 1.17 4.31
N ALA A 64 -2.30 1.11 5.62
CA ALA A 64 -1.37 1.53 6.67
C ALA A 64 -0.22 0.52 6.82
N MET A 65 -0.50 -0.77 6.72
CA MET A 65 0.52 -1.83 6.69
C MET A 65 1.44 -1.69 5.46
N TYR A 66 0.86 -1.35 4.31
CA TYR A 66 1.62 -1.07 3.09
C TYR A 66 2.55 0.13 3.26
N ALA A 67 2.05 1.26 3.78
CA ALA A 67 2.85 2.45 4.04
C ALA A 67 3.94 2.18 5.08
N LEU A 68 3.63 1.39 6.13
CA LEU A 68 4.58 1.00 7.16
C LEU A 68 5.70 0.13 6.57
N GLY A 69 5.34 -0.86 5.75
CA GLY A 69 6.30 -1.71 5.04
C GLY A 69 7.30 -0.88 4.22
N ASN A 70 6.82 0.04 3.39
CA ASN A 70 7.68 0.94 2.62
C ASN A 70 8.58 1.80 3.50
N THR A 71 8.04 2.31 4.61
CA THR A 71 8.79 3.14 5.57
C THR A 71 9.91 2.32 6.20
N LEU A 72 9.63 1.11 6.68
CA LEU A 72 10.60 0.21 7.30
C LEU A 72 11.69 -0.21 6.30
N LEU A 73 11.31 -0.51 5.06
CA LEU A 73 12.25 -0.81 3.98
C LEU A 73 13.20 0.36 3.71
N ALA A 74 12.68 1.59 3.62
CA ALA A 74 13.50 2.79 3.45
C ALA A 74 14.45 3.06 4.63
N ARG A 75 14.11 2.54 5.82
CA ARG A 75 14.98 2.57 7.02
C ARG A 75 15.99 1.43 7.08
N GLY A 76 15.95 0.50 6.12
CA GLY A 76 16.79 -0.71 6.13
C GLY A 76 16.32 -1.81 7.09
N LEU A 77 15.12 -1.67 7.68
CA LEU A 77 14.48 -2.69 8.53
C LEU A 77 13.73 -3.67 7.64
N VAL A 78 14.48 -4.46 6.87
CA VAL A 78 13.96 -5.26 5.76
C VAL A 78 12.97 -6.33 6.25
N GLU A 79 13.31 -7.07 7.31
CA GLU A 79 12.47 -8.15 7.83
C GLU A 79 11.13 -7.64 8.37
N GLU A 80 11.15 -6.51 9.10
CA GLU A 80 9.92 -5.88 9.59
C GLU A 80 9.08 -5.33 8.43
N GLY A 81 9.72 -4.79 7.39
CA GLY A 81 9.04 -4.32 6.18
C GLY A 81 8.34 -5.46 5.43
N ILE A 82 8.99 -6.62 5.30
CA ILE A 82 8.40 -7.85 4.74
C ILE A 82 7.19 -8.27 5.56
N ALA A 83 7.32 -8.34 6.89
CA ALA A 83 6.24 -8.75 7.77
C ALA A 83 5.02 -7.81 7.65
N ALA A 84 5.25 -6.50 7.60
CA ALA A 84 4.18 -5.52 7.40
C ALA A 84 3.48 -5.71 6.05
N HIS A 85 4.22 -5.94 4.96
CA HIS A 85 3.61 -6.21 3.66
C HIS A 85 2.83 -7.53 3.62
N LEU A 86 3.33 -8.60 4.25
CA LEU A 86 2.63 -9.89 4.35
C LEU A 86 1.32 -9.77 5.12
N ASN A 87 1.30 -9.07 6.26
CA ASN A 87 0.08 -8.86 7.04
C ASN A 87 -0.99 -8.10 6.23
N GLY A 88 -0.58 -7.08 5.48
CA GLY A 88 -1.50 -6.34 4.60
C GLY A 88 -2.05 -7.21 3.48
N LEU A 89 -1.19 -8.07 2.91
CA LEU A 89 -1.57 -9.03 1.88
C LEU A 89 -2.57 -10.06 2.40
N GLU A 90 -2.36 -10.58 3.61
CA GLU A 90 -3.23 -11.57 4.25
C GLU A 90 -4.64 -11.01 4.46
N ILE A 91 -4.79 -9.77 4.93
CA ILE A 91 -6.11 -9.14 5.09
C ILE A 91 -6.79 -8.95 3.73
N TYR A 92 -6.04 -8.59 2.69
CA TYR A 92 -6.59 -8.51 1.34
C TYR A 92 -7.05 -9.87 0.82
N ILE A 93 -6.29 -10.93 1.07
CA ILE A 93 -6.67 -12.30 0.73
C ILE A 93 -7.93 -12.71 1.51
N GLU A 94 -8.00 -12.44 2.81
CA GLU A 94 -9.17 -12.75 3.64
C GLU A 94 -10.42 -12.01 3.13
N MET A 95 -10.28 -10.73 2.82
CA MET A 95 -11.40 -9.87 2.41
C MET A 95 -11.93 -10.22 1.00
N PHE A 96 -11.07 -10.73 0.11
CA PHE A 96 -11.44 -10.87 -1.29
C PHE A 96 -11.15 -12.22 -1.97
N GLY A 97 -10.60 -13.18 -1.23
CA GLY A 97 -10.30 -14.55 -1.66
C GLY A 97 -8.99 -14.72 -2.42
N ASP A 98 -8.54 -15.98 -2.52
CA ASP A 98 -7.25 -16.39 -3.10
C ASP A 98 -7.13 -16.10 -4.62
N GLU A 99 -8.26 -16.02 -5.35
CA GLU A 99 -8.32 -15.79 -6.81
C GLU A 99 -8.85 -14.39 -7.20
N HIS A 100 -8.63 -13.40 -6.34
CA HIS A 100 -9.26 -12.08 -6.39
C HIS A 100 -9.24 -11.35 -7.76
N ALA A 101 -8.21 -11.51 -8.59
CA ALA A 101 -8.17 -10.84 -9.90
C ALA A 101 -9.28 -11.32 -10.88
N LEU A 102 -9.77 -12.56 -10.73
CA LEU A 102 -10.91 -13.07 -11.51
C LEU A 102 -12.25 -12.76 -10.81
N ALA A 103 -12.29 -12.82 -9.48
CA ALA A 103 -13.48 -12.43 -8.71
C ALA A 103 -13.83 -10.94 -8.91
N THR A 104 -12.83 -10.07 -9.05
CA THR A 104 -13.03 -8.65 -9.35
C THR A 104 -13.74 -8.45 -10.69
N LYS A 105 -13.47 -9.27 -11.70
CA LYS A 105 -14.18 -9.21 -13.00
C LYS A 105 -15.67 -9.54 -12.87
N ILE A 106 -16.05 -10.35 -11.88
CA ILE A 106 -17.44 -10.71 -11.55
C ILE A 106 -18.10 -9.60 -10.70
N TYR A 107 -17.34 -8.93 -9.83
CA TYR A 107 -17.80 -7.78 -9.01
C TYR A 107 -17.69 -6.41 -9.71
N LEU A 108 -16.98 -6.31 -10.84
CA LEU A 108 -16.75 -5.11 -11.67
C LEU A 108 -18.03 -4.48 -12.25
N LYS A 109 -19.20 -5.08 -12.01
CA LYS A 109 -20.50 -4.41 -12.20
C LYS A 109 -20.79 -3.34 -11.13
N GLN A 110 -19.97 -3.26 -10.07
CA GLN A 110 -19.99 -2.24 -9.03
C GLN A 110 -18.60 -1.59 -9.00
N GLU A 111 -18.50 -0.26 -8.87
CA GLU A 111 -17.27 0.53 -9.11
C GLU A 111 -16.18 0.41 -8.03
N SER A 112 -16.47 -0.19 -6.88
CA SER A 112 -15.59 -0.24 -5.70
C SER A 112 -14.32 -1.13 -5.80
N PRO A 113 -14.30 -2.30 -6.47
CA PRO A 113 -13.18 -3.25 -6.37
C PRO A 113 -11.95 -2.87 -7.20
N TYR A 114 -12.06 -1.90 -8.11
CA TYR A 114 -10.93 -1.48 -8.97
C TYR A 114 -9.76 -0.88 -8.17
N TYR A 115 -10.05 -0.09 -7.13
CA TYR A 115 -9.03 0.47 -6.25
C TYR A 115 -8.31 -0.62 -5.44
N THR A 116 -9.02 -1.69 -5.08
CA THR A 116 -8.49 -2.75 -4.24
C THR A 116 -7.53 -3.67 -4.97
N VAL A 117 -7.84 -4.10 -6.20
CA VAL A 117 -6.89 -4.97 -6.94
C VAL A 117 -5.61 -4.23 -7.29
N LYS A 118 -5.69 -2.91 -7.53
CA LYS A 118 -4.50 -2.06 -7.69
C LYS A 118 -3.65 -2.04 -6.43
N ALA A 119 -4.27 -1.83 -5.27
CA ALA A 119 -3.57 -1.87 -3.99
C ALA A 119 -2.92 -3.24 -3.74
N TYR A 120 -3.60 -4.32 -4.12
CA TYR A 120 -3.10 -5.69 -4.04
C TYR A 120 -1.89 -5.92 -4.94
N ALA A 121 -1.97 -5.59 -6.24
CA ALA A 121 -0.84 -5.72 -7.16
C ALA A 121 0.38 -4.90 -6.70
N ARG A 122 0.14 -3.70 -6.15
CA ARG A 122 1.17 -2.84 -5.59
C ARG A 122 1.81 -3.44 -4.33
N ALA A 123 1.03 -4.00 -3.41
CA ALA A 123 1.53 -4.66 -2.20
C ALA A 123 2.39 -5.87 -2.54
N THR A 124 1.91 -6.73 -3.46
CA THR A 124 2.65 -7.90 -3.98
C THR A 124 3.98 -7.49 -4.60
N ARG A 125 4.02 -6.38 -5.37
CA ARG A 125 5.27 -5.87 -5.92
C ARG A 125 6.23 -5.34 -4.87
N MET A 126 5.75 -4.65 -3.82
CA MET A 126 6.66 -4.18 -2.76
C MET A 126 7.23 -5.33 -1.95
N LEU A 127 6.44 -6.37 -1.71
CA LEU A 127 6.92 -7.60 -1.09
C LEU A 127 8.01 -8.27 -1.96
N ALA A 128 7.85 -8.28 -3.28
CA ALA A 128 8.87 -8.77 -4.19
C ALA A 128 10.21 -8.01 -4.03
N LYS A 129 10.16 -6.68 -3.97
CA LYS A 129 11.35 -5.84 -3.70
C LYS A 129 11.98 -6.15 -2.36
N ALA A 130 11.13 -6.33 -1.34
CA ALA A 130 11.58 -6.62 0.01
C ALA A 130 12.41 -7.91 0.04
N PHE A 131 11.93 -8.97 -0.64
CA PHE A 131 12.71 -10.20 -0.81
C PHE A 131 13.97 -10.01 -1.64
N ASP A 132 13.95 -9.15 -2.65
CA ASP A 132 15.14 -8.87 -3.47
C ASP A 132 16.24 -8.17 -2.65
N MET A 133 15.85 -7.21 -1.80
CA MET A 133 16.75 -6.55 -0.85
C MET A 133 17.32 -7.52 0.20
N GLU A 134 16.55 -8.55 0.59
CA GLU A 134 16.99 -9.62 1.48
C GLU A 134 17.90 -10.66 0.75
N GLY A 135 18.11 -10.53 -0.56
CA GLY A 135 18.88 -11.48 -1.38
C GLY A 135 18.12 -12.75 -1.78
N ARG A 136 16.79 -12.77 -1.58
CA ARG A 136 15.90 -13.90 -1.90
C ARG A 136 15.29 -13.76 -3.29
N GLY A 137 16.14 -13.67 -4.30
CA GLY A 137 15.75 -13.40 -5.69
C GLY A 137 14.73 -14.38 -6.30
N GLY A 138 14.71 -15.64 -5.84
CA GLY A 138 13.71 -16.62 -6.28
C GLY A 138 12.29 -16.28 -5.83
N GLU A 139 12.14 -15.80 -4.60
CA GLU A 139 10.85 -15.34 -4.06
C GLU A 139 10.46 -13.99 -4.64
N ALA A 140 11.43 -13.07 -4.74
CA ALA A 140 11.23 -11.79 -5.40
C ALA A 140 10.65 -11.98 -6.81
N LYS A 141 11.27 -12.82 -7.64
CA LYS A 141 10.80 -13.13 -8.99
C LYS A 141 9.36 -13.63 -9.00
N ARG A 142 9.02 -14.59 -8.13
CA ARG A 142 7.66 -15.14 -8.04
C ARG A 142 6.63 -14.06 -7.72
N TYR A 143 6.92 -13.18 -6.77
CA TYR A 143 6.00 -12.11 -6.39
C TYR A 143 5.91 -10.99 -7.44
N TYR A 144 7.00 -10.70 -8.18
CA TYR A 144 6.92 -9.79 -9.33
C TYR A 144 6.04 -10.36 -10.45
N GLU A 145 6.18 -11.65 -10.79
CA GLU A 145 5.31 -12.31 -11.78
C GLU A 145 3.85 -12.28 -11.32
N GLN A 146 3.61 -12.53 -10.02
CA GLN A 146 2.27 -12.45 -9.46
C GLN A 146 1.69 -11.03 -9.57
N ALA A 147 2.48 -9.98 -9.28
CA ALA A 147 2.03 -8.59 -9.42
C ALA A 147 1.63 -8.25 -10.87
N TRP A 148 2.35 -8.77 -11.87
CA TRP A 148 2.01 -8.60 -13.28
C TRP A 148 0.79 -9.41 -13.71
N ASN A 149 0.69 -10.67 -13.30
CA ASN A 149 -0.48 -11.51 -13.57
C ASN A 149 -1.77 -10.88 -13.02
N LEU A 150 -1.67 -10.18 -11.89
CA LEU A 150 -2.79 -9.43 -11.32
C LEU A 150 -3.16 -8.24 -12.21
N ARG A 151 -2.18 -7.46 -12.68
CA ARG A 151 -2.41 -6.34 -13.60
C ARG A 151 -3.02 -6.77 -14.92
N GLU A 152 -2.45 -7.78 -15.57
CA GLU A 152 -2.94 -8.30 -16.85
C GLU A 152 -4.42 -8.69 -16.77
N LYS A 153 -4.83 -9.32 -15.66
CA LYS A 153 -6.23 -9.68 -15.41
C LYS A 153 -7.17 -8.48 -15.21
N ILE A 154 -6.67 -7.36 -14.67
CA ILE A 154 -7.47 -6.16 -14.37
C ILE A 154 -7.69 -5.31 -15.62
N ASP A 155 -6.61 -5.00 -16.34
CA ASP A 155 -6.60 -3.99 -17.40
C ASP A 155 -5.87 -4.42 -18.67
N GLY A 156 -5.39 -5.67 -18.72
CA GLY A 156 -4.67 -6.20 -19.87
C GLY A 156 -3.24 -5.68 -19.99
N THR A 157 -2.71 -4.97 -19.00
CA THR A 157 -1.32 -4.53 -19.00
C THR A 157 -0.41 -5.71 -18.71
N HIS A 158 0.50 -5.98 -19.65
CA HIS A 158 1.48 -7.04 -19.53
C HIS A 158 2.82 -6.48 -19.04
N GLY A 159 3.58 -7.31 -18.35
CA GLY A 159 4.95 -7.03 -17.98
C GLY A 159 5.65 -8.28 -17.46
N SER A 160 6.87 -8.09 -16.97
CA SER A 160 7.80 -9.16 -16.59
C SER A 160 8.39 -8.90 -15.20
N ALA A 161 8.82 -9.96 -14.53
CA ALA A 161 9.56 -9.84 -13.27
C ALA A 161 10.91 -9.10 -13.40
N ALA A 162 11.40 -8.90 -14.62
CA ALA A 162 12.59 -8.08 -14.88
C ALA A 162 12.29 -6.57 -14.94
N ASP A 163 11.02 -6.17 -14.96
CA ASP A 163 10.62 -4.79 -15.16
C ASP A 163 10.98 -3.94 -13.94
N THR A 164 11.62 -2.81 -14.22
CA THR A 164 12.01 -1.83 -13.20
C THR A 164 10.79 -1.15 -12.58
N ASP A 165 11.01 -0.38 -11.52
CA ASP A 165 9.96 0.44 -10.95
C ASP A 165 9.47 1.54 -11.87
N GLU A 166 10.34 2.04 -12.73
CA GLU A 166 9.98 2.98 -13.77
C GLU A 166 9.07 2.29 -14.80
N ASP A 167 9.41 1.09 -15.25
CA ASP A 167 8.57 0.31 -16.17
C ASP A 167 7.19 0.01 -15.56
N TYR A 168 7.17 -0.40 -14.29
CA TYR A 168 5.93 -0.69 -13.57
C TYR A 168 5.10 0.55 -13.26
N SER A 169 5.74 1.69 -12.96
CA SER A 169 5.04 2.94 -12.66
C SER A 169 4.62 3.70 -13.93
N ALA A 170 5.34 3.59 -15.04
CA ALA A 170 4.98 4.19 -16.32
C ALA A 170 3.62 3.69 -16.82
N VAL A 171 3.31 2.41 -16.59
CA VAL A 171 1.99 1.83 -16.88
C VAL A 171 0.95 2.09 -15.77
N MET A 172 1.34 2.73 -14.66
CA MET A 172 0.43 3.21 -13.61
C MET A 172 -0.07 4.64 -13.86
N PHE A 173 0.71 5.49 -14.56
CA PHE A 173 0.51 6.95 -14.63
C PHE A 173 -0.66 7.46 -15.49
N TYR A 174 -1.46 6.61 -16.13
CA TYR A 174 -2.59 7.08 -16.94
C TYR A 174 -3.82 7.57 -16.14
N TRP A 175 -3.75 7.75 -14.81
CA TRP A 175 -4.96 7.90 -13.98
C TRP A 175 -4.83 8.83 -12.76
N ASP A 176 -4.05 9.91 -12.86
CA ASP A 176 -4.08 11.07 -11.94
C ASP A 176 -4.42 12.38 -12.72
N GLN A 177 -5.49 12.36 -13.50
CA GLN A 177 -6.22 13.58 -13.92
C GLN A 177 -7.64 13.53 -13.41
#